data_AF-A0A8D5U4F1-F1
#
_entry.id   AF-A0A8D5U4F1-F1
#
_cell.length_a   1.000
_cell.length_b   1.000
_cell.length_c   1.000
_cell.angle_alpha   90.00
_cell.angle_beta   90.00
_cell.angle_gamma   90.00
#
_symmetry.space_group_name_H-M   'P 1'
#
loop_
_entity.id
_entity.type
_entity.pdbx_description
1 polymer ?
#
loop_
_entity_poly.entity_id
_entity_poly.type
_entity_poly.pdbx_seq_one_letter_code
_entity_poly.pdbx_strand_id
1 'polypeptide(L)'
;MRLLISGLLQFDSGKTSFSLSLISALKDNGINIFPHKPVAGHNAWYSFYTMLRSEELNELVGNDALKYYDEISESQYVNDKKEIIREINPFAVLLAVPDIEKLNFNVRLYRELMSEGIIVTIRVSDCNSSIHFSLSDIQKVIPSPLAEKILHLNKVLGAVQVEGEKLKELLNSSPNLTEKCTQNIFHKYENVIIESYNDALAPNFSSLNADMLFIVSPGKVLLVDDFKDIAKLFSYPPWLIPVSSFMKYVRAVRAWDVEPGNYKVNESLLDFILKFIDINE
;
A
#
# COMPACT_ATOMS: atom_id res chain seq x y z
N MET A 1 0.31 19.21 5.69
CA MET A 1 -0.59 18.30 6.44
C MET A 1 -0.31 16.83 6.12
N ARG A 2 -0.40 15.92 7.10
CA ARG A 2 -0.17 14.48 6.93
C ARG A 2 -1.37 13.67 7.40
N LEU A 3 -1.93 12.85 6.53
CA LEU A 3 -3.13 12.05 6.81
C LEU A 3 -2.78 10.56 6.78
N LEU A 4 -2.91 9.86 7.90
CA LEU A 4 -2.75 8.40 7.95
C LEU A 4 -4.11 7.73 7.72
N ILE A 5 -4.18 6.84 6.73
CA ILE A 5 -5.38 6.11 6.32
C ILE A 5 -5.18 4.62 6.59
N SER A 6 -5.94 4.10 7.54
CA SER A 6 -5.85 2.69 7.97
C SER A 6 -7.18 1.98 7.84
N GLY A 7 -7.16 0.66 7.68
CA GLY A 7 -8.34 -0.13 7.35
C GLY A 7 -8.79 -0.94 8.55
N LEU A 8 -10.09 -0.92 8.86
CA LEU A 8 -10.64 -1.78 9.92
C LEU A 8 -10.60 -3.27 9.53
N LEU A 9 -10.68 -3.55 8.22
CA LEU A 9 -10.63 -4.88 7.62
C LEU A 9 -9.31 -5.10 6.89
N GLN A 10 -8.81 -6.33 6.97
CA GLN A 10 -7.57 -6.76 6.32
C GLN A 10 -7.61 -6.52 4.81
N PHE A 11 -8.74 -6.86 4.18
CA PHE A 11 -8.98 -6.71 2.75
C PHE A 11 -10.18 -5.80 2.49
N ASP A 12 -10.15 -5.09 1.37
CA ASP A 12 -11.29 -4.34 0.80
C ASP A 12 -12.02 -3.41 1.79
N SER A 13 -11.27 -2.82 2.73
CA SER A 13 -11.81 -1.82 3.67
C SER A 13 -12.24 -0.52 2.98
N GLY A 14 -11.78 -0.26 1.75
CA GLY A 14 -12.05 0.96 0.99
C GLY A 14 -10.97 2.05 1.12
N LYS A 15 -9.82 1.76 1.76
CA LYS A 15 -8.71 2.71 1.96
C LYS A 15 -8.27 3.43 0.69
N THR A 16 -7.91 2.67 -0.35
CA THR A 16 -7.45 3.24 -1.63
C THR A 16 -8.52 4.12 -2.26
N SER A 17 -9.78 3.64 -2.30
CA SER A 17 -10.89 4.41 -2.88
C SER A 17 -11.14 5.71 -2.11
N PHE A 18 -11.14 5.66 -0.77
CA PHE A 18 -11.27 6.86 0.07
C PHE A 18 -10.13 7.85 -0.18
N SER A 19 -8.91 7.35 -0.24
CA SER A 19 -7.71 8.18 -0.47
C SER A 19 -7.75 8.85 -1.84
N LEU A 20 -8.13 8.15 -2.90
CA LEU A 20 -8.29 8.71 -4.25
C LEU A 20 -9.38 9.78 -4.29
N SER A 21 -10.55 9.53 -3.69
CA SER A 21 -11.61 10.54 -3.58
C SER A 21 -11.11 11.79 -2.87
N LEU A 22 -10.31 11.62 -1.81
CA LEU A 22 -9.76 12.74 -1.05
C LEU A 22 -8.71 13.53 -1.84
N ILE A 23 -7.83 12.84 -2.57
CA ILE A 23 -6.86 13.46 -3.48
C ILE A 23 -7.58 14.32 -4.52
N SER A 24 -8.59 13.75 -5.19
CA SER A 24 -9.39 14.43 -6.21
C SER A 24 -10.13 15.65 -5.62
N ALA A 25 -10.81 15.50 -4.48
CA ALA A 25 -11.55 16.59 -3.85
C ALA A 25 -10.65 17.75 -3.38
N LEU A 26 -9.46 17.45 -2.85
CA LEU A 26 -8.51 18.48 -2.44
C LEU A 26 -7.90 19.19 -3.65
N LYS A 27 -7.60 18.45 -4.72
CA LYS A 27 -7.12 19.01 -6.00
C LYS A 27 -8.13 19.98 -6.61
N ASP A 28 -9.43 19.65 -6.58
CA ASP A 28 -10.52 20.54 -7.02
C ASP A 28 -10.61 21.84 -6.21
N ASN A 29 -10.04 21.85 -4.99
CA ASN A 29 -9.93 23.04 -4.13
C ASN A 29 -8.52 23.67 -4.15
N GLY A 30 -7.69 23.33 -5.15
CA GLY A 30 -6.37 23.92 -5.35
C GLY A 30 -5.28 23.37 -4.42
N ILE A 31 -5.55 22.29 -3.68
CA ILE A 31 -4.64 21.69 -2.71
C ILE A 31 -4.06 20.41 -3.28
N ASN A 32 -2.75 20.41 -3.52
CA ASN A 32 -2.04 19.20 -3.93
C ASN A 32 -1.69 18.36 -2.70
N ILE A 33 -1.95 17.06 -2.77
CA ILE A 33 -1.59 16.09 -1.73
C ILE A 33 -0.95 14.85 -2.36
N PHE A 34 0.20 14.45 -1.85
CA PHE A 34 0.96 13.33 -2.40
C PHE A 34 0.53 11.99 -1.76
N PRO A 35 0.17 10.96 -2.55
CA PRO A 35 -0.12 9.63 -2.01
C PRO A 35 1.16 8.83 -1.73
N HIS A 36 1.23 8.25 -0.55
CA HIS A 36 2.33 7.38 -0.11
C HIS A 36 1.76 6.09 0.48
N LYS A 37 2.02 4.96 -0.16
CA LYS A 37 1.69 3.61 0.30
C LYS A 37 2.98 2.81 0.45
N PRO A 38 3.68 2.91 1.62
CA PRO A 38 5.02 2.39 1.79
C PRO A 38 5.18 0.91 1.40
N VAL A 39 4.20 0.09 1.78
CA VAL A 39 4.19 -1.36 1.56
C VAL A 39 2.91 -1.74 0.82
N ALA A 40 3.05 -2.48 -0.28
CA ALA A 40 1.92 -2.97 -1.05
C ALA A 40 2.19 -4.37 -1.62
N GLY A 41 1.17 -5.21 -1.60
CA GLY A 41 1.19 -6.54 -2.22
C GLY A 41 0.06 -6.67 -3.22
N HIS A 42 0.31 -7.38 -4.32
CA HIS A 42 -0.71 -7.68 -5.32
C HIS A 42 -0.47 -9.07 -5.92
N ASN A 43 -1.53 -9.69 -6.46
CA ASN A 43 -1.46 -11.05 -6.97
C ASN A 43 -1.48 -11.07 -8.51
N ALA A 44 -0.50 -11.75 -9.11
CA ALA A 44 -0.33 -11.88 -10.55
C ALA A 44 -1.53 -12.50 -11.27
N TRP A 45 -2.30 -13.37 -10.59
CA TRP A 45 -3.49 -14.01 -11.15
C TRP A 45 -4.70 -13.07 -11.15
N TYR A 46 -4.97 -12.44 -10.00
CA TYR A 46 -6.13 -11.55 -9.83
C TYR A 46 -5.90 -10.16 -10.43
N SER A 47 -4.66 -9.80 -10.74
CA SER A 47 -4.27 -8.46 -11.18
C SER A 47 -3.25 -8.52 -12.31
N PHE A 48 -3.46 -9.42 -13.28
CA PHE A 48 -2.52 -9.65 -14.38
C PHE A 48 -2.11 -8.38 -15.13
N TYR A 49 -3.02 -7.41 -15.26
CA TYR A 49 -2.72 -6.11 -15.88
C TYR A 49 -1.57 -5.36 -15.21
N THR A 50 -1.36 -5.49 -13.90
CA THR A 50 -0.24 -4.83 -13.21
C THR A 50 1.11 -5.40 -13.63
N MET A 51 1.18 -6.66 -14.07
CA MET A 51 2.40 -7.23 -14.63
C MET A 51 2.75 -6.58 -15.97
N LEU A 52 1.75 -6.33 -16.82
CA LEU A 52 1.94 -5.61 -18.09
C LEU A 52 2.43 -4.18 -17.82
N ARG A 53 1.81 -3.50 -16.86
CA ARG A 53 2.24 -2.15 -16.45
C ARG A 53 3.63 -2.13 -15.83
N SER A 54 3.97 -3.15 -15.04
CA SER A 54 5.31 -3.27 -14.46
C SER A 54 6.38 -3.44 -15.55
N GLU A 55 6.06 -4.16 -16.62
CA GLU A 55 6.93 -4.29 -17.79
C GLU A 55 7.09 -2.96 -18.52
N GLU A 56 5.99 -2.26 -18.81
CA GLU A 56 5.99 -0.93 -19.47
C GLU A 56 6.78 0.12 -18.70
N LEU A 57 6.65 0.11 -17.37
CA LEU A 57 7.31 1.04 -16.46
C LEU A 57 8.72 0.58 -16.09
N ASN A 58 9.10 -0.65 -16.48
CA ASN A 58 10.33 -1.32 -16.09
C ASN A 58 10.59 -1.18 -14.58
N GLU A 59 9.54 -1.49 -13.82
CA GLU A 59 9.45 -1.26 -12.38
C GLU A 59 8.26 -2.06 -11.82
N LEU A 60 8.49 -2.96 -10.85
CA LEU A 60 7.38 -3.74 -10.25
C LEU A 60 6.40 -2.82 -9.51
N VAL A 61 5.14 -2.83 -9.92
CA VAL A 61 4.11 -1.93 -9.37
C VAL A 61 2.76 -2.64 -9.25
N GLY A 62 2.09 -2.47 -8.11
CA GLY A 62 0.78 -3.07 -7.81
C GLY A 62 -0.41 -2.15 -8.09
N ASN A 63 -1.62 -2.68 -7.93
CA ASN A 63 -2.87 -1.96 -8.25
C ASN A 63 -3.00 -0.60 -7.56
N ASP A 64 -2.78 -0.55 -6.24
CA ASP A 64 -3.00 0.68 -5.47
C ASP A 64 -1.99 1.77 -5.88
N ALA A 65 -0.72 1.38 -6.02
CA ALA A 65 0.34 2.28 -6.46
C ALA A 65 0.09 2.80 -7.88
N LEU A 66 -0.41 1.96 -8.80
CA LEU A 66 -0.81 2.38 -10.14
C LEU A 66 -1.97 3.38 -10.11
N LYS A 67 -3.01 3.12 -9.32
CA LYS A 67 -4.15 4.05 -9.20
C LYS A 67 -3.69 5.42 -8.70
N TYR A 68 -2.84 5.45 -7.67
CA TYR A 68 -2.25 6.70 -7.18
C TYR A 68 -1.38 7.39 -8.22
N TYR A 69 -0.54 6.61 -8.91
CA TYR A 69 0.31 7.12 -9.98
C TYR A 69 -0.54 7.74 -11.10
N ASP A 70 -1.59 7.05 -11.56
CA ASP A 70 -2.46 7.55 -12.61
C ASP A 70 -3.16 8.84 -12.18
N GLU A 71 -3.73 8.89 -10.96
CA GLU A 71 -4.40 10.08 -10.38
C GLU A 71 -3.50 11.32 -10.33
N ILE A 72 -2.23 11.16 -9.91
CA ILE A 72 -1.31 12.30 -9.78
C ILE A 72 -0.53 12.59 -11.07
N SER A 73 -0.36 11.62 -11.96
CA SER A 73 0.35 11.81 -13.23
C SER A 73 -0.43 12.62 -14.25
N GLU A 74 -1.77 12.69 -14.12
CA GLU A 74 -2.62 13.60 -14.88
C GLU A 74 -2.36 15.09 -14.56
N SER A 75 -1.71 15.41 -13.43
CA SER A 75 -1.50 16.80 -12.96
C SER A 75 -0.24 17.51 -13.49
N GLN A 76 0.53 16.91 -14.41
CA GLN A 76 1.89 17.35 -14.77
C GLN A 76 2.86 17.33 -13.58
N TYR A 77 4.16 17.48 -13.87
CA TYR A 77 5.31 17.20 -12.99
C TYR A 77 5.60 15.71 -12.87
N VAL A 78 6.50 15.22 -13.72
CA VAL A 78 7.68 14.40 -13.36
C VAL A 78 8.40 13.94 -14.62
N ASN A 79 9.71 14.19 -14.67
CA ASN A 79 10.57 13.77 -15.78
C ASN A 79 10.92 12.27 -15.70
N ASP A 80 10.84 11.65 -14.52
CA ASP A 80 11.11 10.22 -14.30
C ASP A 80 9.94 9.49 -13.62
N LYS A 81 9.13 8.80 -14.42
CA LYS A 81 7.98 8.01 -13.96
C LYS A 81 8.35 7.02 -12.85
N LYS A 82 9.57 6.48 -12.87
CA LYS A 82 10.02 5.49 -11.89
C LYS A 82 10.25 6.11 -10.53
N GLU A 83 10.78 7.33 -10.48
CA GLU A 83 10.97 8.07 -9.23
C GLU A 83 9.64 8.18 -8.48
N ILE A 84 8.57 8.63 -9.16
CA ILE A 84 7.26 8.77 -8.51
C ILE A 84 6.69 7.43 -8.06
N ILE A 85 6.80 6.37 -8.87
CA ILE A 85 6.32 5.04 -8.45
C ILE A 85 7.06 4.56 -7.20
N ARG A 86 8.37 4.80 -7.13
CA ARG A 86 9.21 4.44 -5.99
C ARG A 86 8.85 5.25 -4.76
N GLU A 87 8.51 6.52 -4.93
CA GLU A 87 8.05 7.41 -3.87
C GLU A 87 6.65 7.03 -3.37
N ILE A 88 5.71 6.71 -4.26
CA ILE A 88 4.39 6.21 -3.88
C ILE A 88 4.54 4.91 -3.12
N ASN A 89 5.31 3.95 -3.63
CA ASN A 89 5.38 2.61 -3.08
C ASN A 89 6.82 2.07 -3.00
N PRO A 90 7.62 2.42 -1.99
CA PRO A 90 9.00 1.94 -1.89
C PRO A 90 9.15 0.41 -1.79
N PHE A 91 8.14 -0.30 -1.30
CA PHE A 91 8.18 -1.76 -1.15
C PHE A 91 6.98 -2.43 -1.83
N ALA A 92 7.24 -3.16 -2.92
CA ALA A 92 6.21 -3.85 -3.69
C ALA A 92 6.40 -5.38 -3.64
N VAL A 93 5.30 -6.11 -3.47
CA VAL A 93 5.28 -7.57 -3.46
C VAL A 93 4.37 -8.08 -4.58
N LEU A 94 4.90 -8.95 -5.42
CA LEU A 94 4.14 -9.77 -6.34
C LEU A 94 3.91 -11.14 -5.71
N LEU A 95 2.65 -11.49 -5.54
CA LEU A 95 2.17 -12.79 -5.12
C LEU A 95 1.67 -13.58 -6.33
N ALA A 96 1.66 -14.90 -6.24
CA ALA A 96 1.06 -15.78 -7.24
C ALA A 96 0.25 -16.88 -6.56
N VAL A 97 -0.58 -17.55 -7.35
CA VAL A 97 -1.40 -18.68 -6.89
C VAL A 97 -0.59 -19.99 -6.91
N PRO A 98 -0.77 -20.89 -5.93
CA PRO A 98 -0.22 -22.24 -6.00
C PRO A 98 -0.78 -23.04 -7.16
N ASP A 99 -0.02 -24.04 -7.62
CA ASP A 99 -0.50 -25.07 -8.53
C ASP A 99 -0.98 -26.31 -7.73
N ILE A 100 -2.24 -26.70 -7.92
CA ILE A 100 -2.82 -27.83 -7.19
C ILE A 100 -2.16 -29.18 -7.54
N GLU A 101 -1.69 -29.37 -8.78
CA GLU A 101 -1.01 -30.58 -9.20
C GLU A 101 0.37 -30.68 -8.55
N LYS A 102 1.10 -29.55 -8.47
CA LYS A 102 2.41 -29.47 -7.80
C LYS A 102 2.34 -29.69 -6.29
N LEU A 103 1.14 -29.50 -5.72
CA LEU A 103 0.83 -29.83 -4.33
C LEU A 103 0.26 -31.24 -4.15
N ASN A 104 0.36 -32.12 -5.16
CA ASN A 104 -0.19 -33.48 -5.15
C ASN A 104 -1.68 -33.51 -4.79
N PHE A 105 -2.45 -32.54 -5.29
CA PHE A 105 -3.88 -32.38 -5.01
C PHE A 105 -4.22 -32.24 -3.52
N ASN A 106 -3.27 -31.78 -2.68
CA ASN A 106 -3.54 -31.46 -1.29
C ASN A 106 -4.40 -30.19 -1.19
N VAL A 107 -5.73 -30.38 -1.19
CA VAL A 107 -6.72 -29.29 -1.15
C VAL A 107 -6.57 -28.41 0.08
N ARG A 108 -6.17 -28.97 1.23
CA ARG A 108 -5.97 -28.18 2.45
C ARG A 108 -4.82 -27.20 2.29
N LEU A 109 -3.65 -27.71 1.91
CA LEU A 109 -2.46 -26.88 1.69
C LEU A 109 -2.70 -25.88 0.55
N TYR A 110 -3.39 -26.30 -0.52
CA TYR A 110 -3.78 -25.42 -1.61
C TYR A 110 -4.64 -24.25 -1.12
N ARG A 111 -5.65 -24.51 -0.28
CA ARG A 111 -6.52 -23.44 0.27
C ARG A 111 -5.76 -22.49 1.19
N GLU A 112 -4.86 -23.01 2.02
CA GLU A 112 -3.98 -22.19 2.88
C GLU A 112 -3.10 -21.26 2.02
N LEU A 113 -2.40 -21.81 1.03
CA LEU A 113 -1.54 -21.04 0.12
C LEU A 113 -2.31 -20.11 -0.83
N MET A 114 -3.55 -20.43 -1.19
CA MET A 114 -4.43 -19.53 -1.95
C MET A 114 -4.81 -18.30 -1.13
N SER A 115 -4.98 -18.45 0.19
CA SER A 115 -5.32 -17.36 1.09
C SER A 115 -4.12 -16.45 1.37
N GLU A 116 -2.92 -17.02 1.51
CA GLU A 116 -1.71 -16.26 1.82
C GLU A 116 -1.03 -15.69 0.56
N GLY A 117 -1.12 -16.42 -0.55
CA GLY A 117 -0.35 -16.16 -1.76
C GLY A 117 1.11 -16.62 -1.65
N ILE A 118 1.70 -17.00 -2.78
CA ILE A 118 3.12 -17.34 -2.86
C ILE A 118 3.90 -16.11 -3.27
N ILE A 119 4.86 -15.68 -2.47
CA ILE A 119 5.76 -14.57 -2.82
C ILE A 119 6.68 -15.01 -3.96
N VAL A 120 6.59 -14.30 -5.09
CA VAL A 120 7.36 -14.62 -6.31
C VAL A 120 8.33 -13.53 -6.72
N THR A 121 8.03 -12.27 -6.39
CA THR A 121 8.92 -11.15 -6.66
C THR A 121 8.72 -10.05 -5.62
N ILE A 122 9.81 -9.48 -5.12
CA ILE A 122 9.79 -8.32 -4.24
C ILE A 122 10.62 -7.21 -4.88
N ARG A 123 10.11 -5.98 -4.84
CA ARG A 123 10.91 -4.78 -5.05
C ARG A 123 11.21 -4.12 -3.73
N VAL A 124 12.46 -3.76 -3.54
CA VAL A 124 12.91 -2.83 -2.50
C VAL A 124 13.46 -1.57 -3.17
N SER A 125 12.98 -0.40 -2.77
CA SER A 125 13.42 0.90 -3.27
C SER A 125 13.84 1.81 -2.13
N ASP A 126 14.91 2.58 -2.35
CA ASP A 126 15.33 3.69 -1.45
C ASP A 126 14.73 5.04 -1.87
N CYS A 127 13.70 4.99 -2.72
CA CYS A 127 13.02 6.10 -3.39
C CYS A 127 13.79 6.79 -4.52
N ASN A 128 15.05 6.41 -4.75
CA ASN A 128 15.82 6.85 -5.92
C ASN A 128 16.07 5.70 -6.88
N SER A 129 16.35 4.51 -6.36
CA SER A 129 16.73 3.30 -7.08
C SER A 129 16.00 2.09 -6.49
N SER A 130 15.89 1.02 -7.28
CA SER A 130 15.17 -0.18 -6.92
C SER A 130 15.99 -1.43 -7.20
N ILE A 131 15.87 -2.42 -6.32
CA ILE A 131 16.36 -3.79 -6.54
C ILE A 131 15.15 -4.73 -6.52
N HIS A 132 15.05 -5.57 -7.54
CA HIS A 132 14.03 -6.61 -7.63
C HIS A 132 14.65 -7.96 -7.26
N PHE A 133 13.95 -8.73 -6.45
CA PHE A 133 14.31 -10.07 -6.01
C PHE A 133 13.24 -11.04 -6.47
N SER A 134 13.62 -12.17 -7.05
CA SER A 134 12.69 -13.17 -7.57
C SER A 134 12.94 -14.55 -6.97
N LEU A 135 11.88 -15.34 -6.80
CA LEU A 135 11.99 -16.70 -6.31
C LEU A 135 12.68 -17.59 -7.36
N SER A 136 13.80 -18.23 -6.98
CA SER A 136 14.60 -19.09 -7.88
C SER A 136 13.80 -20.25 -8.49
N ASP A 137 12.94 -20.89 -7.69
CA ASP A 137 12.23 -22.12 -8.04
C ASP A 137 10.73 -21.92 -8.31
N ILE A 138 10.35 -20.76 -8.86
CA ILE A 138 8.94 -20.39 -9.08
C ILE A 138 8.14 -21.47 -9.84
N GLN A 139 8.75 -22.13 -10.82
CA GLN A 139 8.12 -23.18 -11.63
C GLN A 139 7.75 -24.43 -10.83
N LYS A 140 8.33 -24.65 -9.63
CA LYS A 140 8.00 -25.80 -8.78
C LYS A 140 6.71 -25.59 -7.98
N VAL A 141 6.21 -24.36 -7.87
CA VAL A 141 5.17 -24.01 -6.90
C VAL A 141 3.92 -23.36 -7.51
N ILE A 142 4.01 -22.70 -8.68
CA ILE A 142 2.88 -22.02 -9.32
C ILE A 142 2.57 -22.57 -10.72
N PRO A 143 1.38 -22.31 -11.31
CA PRO A 143 1.03 -22.80 -12.64
C PRO A 143 2.02 -22.41 -13.72
N SER A 144 2.42 -23.36 -14.58
CA SER A 144 3.47 -23.15 -15.59
C SER A 144 3.23 -21.95 -16.53
N PRO A 145 2.00 -21.72 -17.05
CA PRO A 145 1.74 -20.54 -17.88
C PRO A 145 1.97 -19.22 -17.14
N LEU A 146 1.67 -19.17 -15.83
CA LEU A 146 1.89 -17.99 -15.01
C LEU A 146 3.38 -17.81 -14.69
N ALA A 147 4.09 -18.91 -14.41
CA ALA A 147 5.53 -18.92 -14.17
C ALA A 147 6.31 -18.35 -15.36
N GLU A 148 5.96 -18.72 -16.59
CA GLU A 148 6.60 -18.18 -17.80
C GLU A 148 6.45 -16.65 -17.90
N LYS A 149 5.26 -16.12 -17.60
CA LYS A 149 5.01 -14.67 -17.61
C LYS A 149 5.78 -13.94 -16.52
N ILE A 150 5.85 -14.49 -15.32
CA ILE A 150 6.60 -13.89 -14.21
C ILE A 150 8.11 -13.97 -14.47
N LEU A 151 8.62 -15.07 -15.03
CA LEU A 151 10.02 -15.19 -15.41
C LEU A 151 10.41 -14.19 -16.50
N HIS A 152 9.52 -13.95 -17.47
CA HIS A 152 9.69 -12.89 -18.45
C HIS A 152 9.78 -11.52 -17.78
N LEU A 153 8.82 -11.17 -16.93
CA LEU A 153 8.83 -9.91 -16.19
C LEU A 153 10.11 -9.75 -15.36
N ASN A 154 10.52 -10.78 -14.62
CA ASN A 154 11.74 -10.77 -13.80
C ASN A 154 13.00 -10.54 -14.63
N LYS A 155 13.05 -11.06 -15.86
CA LYS A 155 14.15 -10.79 -16.79
C LYS A 155 14.17 -9.32 -17.22
N VAL A 156 13.00 -8.74 -17.54
CA VAL A 156 12.88 -7.32 -17.90
C VAL A 156 13.32 -6.42 -16.74
N LEU A 157 12.87 -6.74 -15.53
CA LEU A 157 13.21 -6.01 -14.30
C LEU A 157 14.67 -6.22 -13.84
N GLY A 158 15.42 -7.16 -14.44
CA GLY A 158 16.76 -7.52 -13.97
C GLY A 158 16.77 -8.10 -12.55
N ALA A 159 15.72 -8.85 -12.19
CA ALA A 159 15.54 -9.34 -10.83
C ALA A 159 16.61 -10.39 -10.44
N VAL A 160 17.15 -10.25 -9.23
CA VAL A 160 18.11 -11.19 -8.65
C VAL A 160 17.36 -12.40 -8.11
N GLN A 161 17.73 -13.61 -8.54
CA GLN A 161 17.14 -14.83 -8.01
C GLN A 161 17.64 -15.11 -6.59
N VAL A 162 16.70 -15.42 -5.69
CA VAL A 162 16.95 -15.74 -4.28
C VAL A 162 16.05 -16.87 -3.81
N GLU A 163 16.42 -17.48 -2.69
CA GLU A 163 15.58 -18.48 -2.02
C GLU A 163 14.39 -17.83 -1.32
N GLY A 164 13.35 -18.64 -1.06
CA GLY A 164 12.12 -18.16 -0.42
C GLY A 164 12.35 -17.59 0.99
N GLU A 165 13.37 -18.06 1.72
CA GLU A 165 13.73 -17.51 3.03
C GLU A 165 14.16 -16.05 2.93
N LYS A 166 14.93 -15.68 1.90
CA LYS A 166 15.35 -14.29 1.69
C LYS A 166 14.16 -13.39 1.38
N LEU A 167 13.20 -13.86 0.59
CA LEU A 167 11.97 -13.09 0.29
C LEU A 167 11.15 -12.85 1.57
N LYS A 168 11.04 -13.86 2.44
CA LYS A 168 10.37 -13.72 3.74
C LYS A 168 11.11 -12.72 4.65
N GLU A 169 12.44 -12.78 4.70
CA GLU A 169 13.27 -11.82 5.45
C GLU A 169 13.04 -10.38 4.97
N LEU A 170 13.02 -10.17 3.65
CA LEU A 170 12.75 -8.85 3.05
C LEU A 170 11.34 -8.37 3.39
N LEU A 171 10.32 -9.23 3.29
CA LEU A 171 8.95 -8.89 3.65
C LEU A 171 8.83 -8.47 5.12
N ASN A 172 9.42 -9.24 6.03
CA ASN A 172 9.42 -8.94 7.46
C ASN A 172 10.17 -7.64 7.78
N SER A 173 11.16 -7.29 6.97
CA SER A 173 11.95 -6.05 7.10
C SER A 173 11.32 -4.85 6.39
N SER A 174 10.21 -5.02 5.66
CA SER A 174 9.59 -3.97 4.85
C SER A 174 9.29 -2.66 5.61
N PRO A 175 8.84 -2.67 6.89
CA PRO A 175 8.64 -1.42 7.62
C PRO A 175 9.94 -0.62 7.79
N ASN A 176 11.03 -1.30 8.16
CA ASN A 176 12.34 -0.68 8.35
C ASN A 176 12.94 -0.21 7.01
N LEU A 177 12.75 -0.99 5.95
CA LEU A 177 13.26 -0.65 4.62
C LEU A 177 12.57 0.59 4.03
N THR A 178 11.32 0.86 4.42
CA THR A 178 10.54 1.99 3.91
C THR A 178 10.63 3.25 4.77
N GLU A 179 11.10 3.13 6.02
CA GLU A 179 11.16 4.21 7.02
C GLU A 179 11.85 5.48 6.47
N LYS A 180 13.05 5.33 5.90
CA LYS A 180 13.82 6.47 5.35
C LYS A 180 13.09 7.14 4.20
N CYS A 181 12.44 6.37 3.34
CA CYS A 181 11.67 6.96 2.25
C CYS A 181 10.50 7.76 2.80
N THR A 182 9.73 7.22 3.74
CA THR A 182 8.61 7.95 4.36
C THR A 182 9.05 9.28 4.98
N GLN A 183 10.21 9.32 5.64
CA GLN A 183 10.80 10.58 6.14
C GLN A 183 11.12 11.56 5.01
N ASN A 184 11.76 11.09 3.93
CA ASN A 184 12.06 11.93 2.77
C ASN A 184 10.80 12.49 2.12
N ILE A 185 9.73 11.69 1.98
CA ILE A 185 8.44 12.12 1.47
C ILE A 185 7.85 13.25 2.33
N PHE A 186 7.95 13.12 3.65
CA PHE A 186 7.48 14.14 4.60
C PHE A 186 8.26 15.46 4.56
N HIS A 187 9.47 15.44 4.00
CA HIS A 187 10.29 16.62 3.75
C HIS A 187 10.08 17.20 2.34
N LYS A 188 9.86 16.33 1.34
CA LYS A 188 9.69 16.72 -0.06
C LYS A 188 8.30 17.31 -0.34
N TYR A 189 7.28 16.77 0.30
CA TYR A 189 5.88 17.13 0.04
C TYR A 189 5.25 17.78 1.26
N GLU A 190 4.61 18.92 1.03
CA GLU A 190 3.89 19.69 2.06
C GLU A 190 2.69 18.91 2.63
N ASN A 191 1.93 18.28 1.72
CA ASN A 191 0.76 17.48 2.04
C ASN A 191 0.95 16.04 1.61
N VAL A 192 0.68 15.08 2.52
CA VAL A 192 0.87 13.64 2.25
C VAL A 192 -0.31 12.84 2.80
N ILE A 193 -0.86 11.95 1.98
CA ILE A 193 -1.71 10.84 2.41
C ILE A 193 -0.84 9.60 2.56
N ILE A 194 -0.83 8.99 3.74
CA ILE A 194 -0.16 7.72 4.01
C ILE A 194 -1.22 6.61 4.07
N GLU A 195 -1.13 5.59 3.23
CA GLU A 195 -2.01 4.42 3.30
C GLU A 195 -1.31 3.23 3.97
N SER A 196 -1.95 2.62 4.96
CA SER A 196 -1.44 1.42 5.62
C SER A 196 -1.59 0.15 4.78
N TYR A 197 -0.78 -0.86 5.11
CA TYR A 197 -0.86 -2.19 4.49
C TYR A 197 -1.86 -3.08 5.23
N ASN A 198 -2.82 -3.66 4.51
CA ASN A 198 -3.90 -4.48 5.08
C ASN A 198 -4.68 -3.75 6.20
N ASP A 199 -4.80 -4.35 7.38
CA ASP A 199 -5.40 -3.79 8.60
C ASP A 199 -4.36 -3.34 9.63
N ALA A 200 -3.11 -3.10 9.22
CA ALA A 200 -2.11 -2.51 10.09
C ALA A 200 -2.48 -1.07 10.49
N LEU A 201 -2.15 -0.69 11.72
CA LEU A 201 -2.34 0.66 12.21
C LEU A 201 -1.51 1.68 11.44
N ALA A 202 -0.23 1.40 11.22
CA ALA A 202 0.65 2.21 10.38
C ALA A 202 1.70 1.33 9.70
N PRO A 203 2.17 1.67 8.48
CA PRO A 203 3.09 0.82 7.73
C PRO A 203 4.52 0.84 8.28
N ASN A 204 4.92 1.90 8.98
CA ASN A 204 6.22 2.07 9.62
C ASN A 204 6.13 3.11 10.76
N PHE A 205 7.22 3.38 11.47
CA PHE A 205 7.19 4.28 12.64
C PHE A 205 6.97 5.73 12.22
N SER A 206 7.64 6.18 11.16
CA SER A 206 7.50 7.56 10.67
C SER A 206 6.06 7.90 10.32
N SER A 207 5.27 6.94 9.84
CA SER A 207 3.86 7.13 9.52
C SER A 207 2.98 7.52 10.73
N LEU A 208 3.41 7.23 11.96
CA LEU A 208 2.72 7.69 13.18
C LEU A 208 2.89 9.20 13.41
N ASN A 209 3.79 9.88 12.70
CA ASN A 209 3.94 11.34 12.74
C ASN A 209 2.89 12.07 11.90
N ALA A 210 1.85 11.38 11.42
CA ALA A 210 0.71 12.00 10.76
C ALA A 210 -0.06 12.95 11.70
N ASP A 211 -0.75 13.94 11.15
CA ASP A 211 -1.53 14.91 11.92
C ASP A 211 -2.89 14.32 12.30
N MET A 212 -3.46 13.49 11.43
CA MET A 212 -4.76 12.84 11.63
C MET A 212 -4.71 11.36 11.24
N LEU A 213 -5.48 10.54 11.95
CA LEU A 213 -5.74 9.14 11.61
C LEU A 213 -7.19 8.96 11.18
N PHE A 214 -7.39 8.51 9.95
CA PHE A 214 -8.66 8.03 9.45
C PHE A 214 -8.69 6.50 9.42
N ILE A 215 -9.73 5.92 10.02
CA ILE A 215 -10.02 4.49 9.94
C ILE A 215 -11.17 4.27 8.97
N VAL A 216 -10.91 3.48 7.94
CA VAL A 216 -11.84 3.21 6.85
C VAL A 216 -12.45 1.81 6.99
N SER A 217 -13.76 1.74 6.82
CA SER A 217 -14.55 0.53 6.76
C SER A 217 -15.56 0.67 5.61
N PRO A 218 -16.10 -0.41 5.03
CA PRO A 218 -17.16 -0.29 4.04
C PRO A 218 -18.30 0.61 4.52
N GLY A 219 -18.58 1.68 3.76
CA GLY A 219 -19.62 2.67 4.04
C GLY A 219 -19.28 3.74 5.09
N LYS A 220 -18.14 3.67 5.78
CA LYS A 220 -17.80 4.61 6.88
C LYS A 220 -16.32 4.99 6.92
N VAL A 221 -16.07 6.25 7.24
CA VAL A 221 -14.75 6.76 7.61
C VAL A 221 -14.82 7.39 9.00
N LEU A 222 -13.90 7.02 9.87
CA LEU A 222 -13.83 7.47 11.26
C LEU A 222 -12.56 8.30 11.46
N LEU A 223 -12.69 9.49 12.05
CA LEU A 223 -11.53 10.23 12.57
C LEU A 223 -11.25 9.78 13.99
N VAL A 224 -10.00 9.41 14.26
CA VAL A 224 -9.53 9.03 15.59
C VAL A 224 -8.56 10.06 16.13
N ASP A 225 -8.80 10.48 17.36
CA ASP A 225 -7.92 11.39 18.10
C ASP A 225 -7.01 10.61 19.06
N ASP A 226 -5.97 11.26 19.58
CA ASP A 226 -4.98 10.68 20.52
C ASP A 226 -4.30 9.38 20.05
N PHE A 227 -4.37 9.09 18.73
CA PHE A 227 -3.95 7.79 18.21
C PHE A 227 -2.47 7.50 18.45
N LYS A 228 -1.63 8.54 18.49
CA LYS A 228 -0.18 8.44 18.74
C LYS A 228 0.11 7.93 20.14
N ASP A 229 -0.60 8.43 21.14
CA ASP A 229 -0.37 8.05 22.53
C ASP A 229 -0.92 6.66 22.82
N ILE A 230 -2.08 6.32 22.25
CA ILE A 230 -2.62 4.97 22.35
C ILE A 230 -1.74 3.96 21.60
N ALA A 231 -1.16 4.31 20.45
CA ALA A 231 -0.24 3.43 19.73
C ALA A 231 1.00 3.06 20.58
N LYS A 232 1.50 3.98 21.41
CA LYS A 232 2.65 3.73 22.31
C LYS A 232 2.33 2.74 23.43
N LEU A 233 1.06 2.49 23.74
CA LEU A 233 0.65 1.54 24.77
C LEU A 233 0.79 0.08 24.30
N PHE A 234 0.91 -0.16 23.00
CA PHE A 234 1.13 -1.49 22.46
C PHE A 234 2.60 -1.89 22.58
N SER A 235 2.85 -3.13 23.02
CA SER A 235 4.20 -3.71 23.11
C SER A 235 4.79 -4.12 21.76
N TYR A 236 4.02 -4.01 20.68
CA TYR A 236 4.40 -4.40 19.33
C TYR A 236 4.45 -3.18 18.41
N PRO A 237 5.31 -3.19 17.38
CA PRO A 237 5.39 -2.10 16.42
C PRO A 237 4.07 -1.90 15.64
N PRO A 238 3.82 -0.69 15.08
CA PRO A 238 2.50 -0.31 14.56
C PRO A 238 2.01 -1.14 13.36
N TRP A 239 2.92 -1.72 12.57
CA TRP A 239 2.56 -2.60 11.46
C TRP A 239 2.06 -3.98 11.89
N LEU A 240 2.26 -4.35 13.17
CA LEU A 240 1.74 -5.57 13.78
C LEU A 240 0.50 -5.34 14.63
N ILE A 241 0.01 -4.10 14.73
CA ILE A 241 -1.21 -3.76 15.48
C ILE A 241 -2.39 -3.81 14.50
N PRO A 242 -3.30 -4.80 14.60
CA PRO A 242 -4.53 -4.78 13.83
C PRO A 242 -5.40 -3.63 14.29
N VAL A 243 -5.92 -2.84 13.35
CA VAL A 243 -6.81 -1.71 13.64
C VAL A 243 -8.04 -2.15 14.45
N SER A 244 -8.54 -3.36 14.21
CA SER A 244 -9.64 -3.95 14.99
C SER A 244 -9.32 -4.10 16.49
N SER A 245 -8.06 -4.36 16.84
CA SER A 245 -7.61 -4.43 18.24
C SER A 245 -7.35 -3.03 18.80
N PHE A 246 -6.77 -2.14 17.98
CA PHE A 246 -6.57 -0.73 18.33
C PHE A 246 -7.87 -0.02 18.68
N MET A 247 -8.94 -0.27 17.92
CA MET A 247 -10.28 0.30 18.12
C MET A 247 -10.91 0.05 19.49
N LYS A 248 -10.40 -0.91 20.26
CA LYS A 248 -10.87 -1.17 21.64
C LYS A 248 -10.41 -0.11 22.64
N TYR A 249 -9.39 0.66 22.29
CA TYR A 249 -8.71 1.61 23.19
C TYR A 249 -8.84 3.06 22.73
N VAL A 250 -9.39 3.29 21.55
CA VAL A 250 -9.61 4.63 20.99
C VAL A 250 -11.08 4.96 20.85
N ARG A 251 -11.37 6.25 20.76
CA ARG A 251 -12.69 6.76 20.43
C ARG A 251 -12.65 7.44 19.07
N ALA A 252 -13.60 7.09 18.20
CA ALA A 252 -13.86 7.89 17.02
C ALA A 252 -14.49 9.22 17.44
N VAL A 253 -13.84 10.33 17.10
CA VAL A 253 -14.32 11.68 17.43
C VAL A 253 -15.30 12.22 16.37
N ARG A 254 -15.18 11.72 15.14
CA ARG A 254 -16.10 12.00 14.03
C ARG A 254 -16.26 10.78 13.15
N ALA A 255 -17.39 10.69 12.46
CA ALA A 255 -17.69 9.64 11.50
C ALA A 255 -18.45 10.22 10.32
N TRP A 256 -18.12 9.77 9.12
CA TRP A 256 -18.80 10.15 7.89
C TRP A 256 -19.23 8.92 7.11
N ASP A 257 -20.37 9.04 6.44
CA ASP A 257 -20.81 8.07 5.44
C ASP A 257 -20.01 8.21 4.15
N VAL A 258 -19.66 7.07 3.56
CA VAL A 258 -19.01 6.99 2.26
C VAL A 258 -19.93 6.25 1.30
N GLU A 259 -20.31 6.92 0.21
CA GLU A 259 -21.16 6.30 -0.80
C GLU A 259 -20.36 5.30 -1.64
N PRO A 260 -20.92 4.09 -1.89
CA PRO A 260 -20.31 3.16 -2.83
C PRO A 260 -20.39 3.71 -4.26
N GLY A 261 -19.34 3.51 -5.06
CA GLY A 261 -19.34 3.80 -6.50
C GLY A 261 -19.19 5.27 -6.90
N ASN A 262 -19.32 6.21 -5.96
CA ASN A 262 -19.02 7.61 -6.17
C ASN A 262 -17.67 7.95 -5.52
N TYR A 263 -16.69 8.38 -6.31
CA TYR A 263 -15.42 8.93 -5.80
C TYR A 263 -15.58 10.32 -5.17
N LYS A 264 -16.71 10.58 -4.52
CA LYS A 264 -17.01 11.87 -3.89
C LYS A 264 -16.82 11.78 -2.40
N VAL A 265 -16.02 12.69 -1.89
CA VAL A 265 -15.86 12.90 -0.45
C VAL A 265 -17.13 13.56 0.10
N ASN A 266 -17.53 13.15 1.30
CA ASN A 266 -18.61 13.82 2.03
C ASN A 266 -18.27 15.31 2.22
N GLU A 267 -19.17 16.24 1.86
CA GLU A 267 -18.92 17.68 1.94
C GLU A 267 -18.48 18.14 3.33
N SER A 268 -19.10 17.60 4.39
CA SER A 268 -18.73 17.94 5.76
C SER A 268 -17.37 17.38 6.20
N LEU A 269 -16.89 16.32 5.54
CA LEU A 269 -15.52 15.80 5.73
C LEU A 269 -14.53 16.73 5.04
N LEU A 270 -14.83 17.12 3.80
CA LEU A 270 -13.99 18.04 3.04
C LEU A 270 -13.86 19.39 3.75
N ASP A 271 -14.97 19.99 4.17
CA ASP A 271 -14.99 21.25 4.95
C ASP A 271 -14.15 21.16 6.23
N PHE A 272 -14.18 19.99 6.88
CA PHE A 272 -13.37 19.76 8.08
C PHE A 272 -11.88 19.75 7.76
N ILE A 273 -11.47 19.09 6.68
CA ILE A 273 -10.07 19.04 6.25
C ILE A 273 -9.59 20.41 5.78
N LEU A 274 -10.38 21.13 4.98
CA LEU A 274 -10.02 22.48 4.51
C LEU A 274 -9.79 23.45 5.68
N LYS A 275 -10.69 23.45 6.68
CA LYS A 275 -10.51 24.25 7.90
C LYS A 275 -9.27 23.86 8.69
N PHE A 276 -8.91 22.58 8.71
CA PHE A 276 -7.69 22.14 9.38
C PHE A 276 -6.44 22.70 8.68
N ILE A 277 -6.45 22.77 7.34
CA ILE A 277 -5.35 23.34 6.56
C ILE A 277 -5.24 24.84 6.85
N ASP A 278 -6.34 25.59 6.75
CA ASP A 278 -6.38 27.05 6.99
C ASP A 278 -5.86 27.46 8.38
N ILE A 279 -6.08 26.63 9.41
CA ILE A 279 -5.66 26.93 10.79
C ILE A 279 -4.13 26.77 10.96
N ASN A 280 -3.49 25.98 10.10
CA ASN A 280 -2.09 25.59 10.23
C ASN A 280 -1.17 26.21 9.16
N GLU A 281 -1.69 27.06 8.28
CA GLU A 281 -0.92 27.99 7.41
C GLU A 281 -0.60 29.31 8.14
#